data_AF-A0A7C5NIP1-F1
#
_entry.id   AF-A0A7C5NIP1-F1
#
_cell.length_a   1.000
_cell.length_b   1.000
_cell.length_c   1.000
_cell.angle_alpha   90.00
_cell.angle_beta   90.00
_cell.angle_gamma   90.00
#
_symmetry.space_group_name_H-M   'P 1'
#
loop_
_entity.id
_entity.type
_entity.pdbx_description
1 polymer ?
#
loop_
_entity_poly.entity_id
_entity_poly.type
_entity_poly.pdbx_seq_one_letter_code
_entity_poly.pdbx_strand_id
1 'polypeptide(L)'
;MSKINNILLLFLTAFLLVSSSSHLSGQNELKIANKLFKADKYCLALPYYNTYLDKFVNKKAYVNRGICNYKCNHIDQAIEDLKNAVYLGSYDEKINLYLAKSFHDKQEFEKAIVYYKKYLADINSNKIERQKIIDNIKRCANGVSLKYKKTNHFIENWGTEINTSFDEILPLQSPQYNSTFYFSSNRTY
;
A
#
# COMPACT_ATOMS: atom_id res chain seq x y z
N MET A 1 -37.37 34.99 31.01
CA MET A 1 -36.23 35.02 30.06
C MET A 1 -34.95 34.36 30.60
N SER A 2 -34.58 34.52 31.88
CA SER A 2 -33.36 33.92 32.46
C SER A 2 -33.26 32.38 32.39
N LYS A 3 -34.35 31.63 32.64
CA LYS A 3 -34.33 30.14 32.65
C LYS A 3 -34.08 29.51 31.27
N ILE A 4 -34.56 30.13 30.19
CA ILE A 4 -34.37 29.63 28.82
C ILE A 4 -32.91 29.81 28.39
N ASN A 5 -32.29 30.94 28.75
CA ASN A 5 -30.87 31.18 28.48
C ASN A 5 -29.95 30.19 29.22
N ASN A 6 -30.31 29.80 30.45
CA ASN A 6 -29.53 28.81 31.20
C ASN A 6 -29.62 27.40 30.61
N ILE A 7 -30.79 27.01 30.09
CA ILE A 7 -30.97 25.72 29.39
C ILE A 7 -30.19 25.72 28.06
N LEU A 8 -30.27 26.80 27.29
CA LEU A 8 -29.52 26.93 26.03
C LEU A 8 -28.00 26.89 26.26
N LEU A 9 -27.50 27.51 27.34
CA LEU A 9 -26.09 27.49 27.74
C LEU A 9 -25.63 26.09 28.18
N LEU A 10 -26.48 25.31 28.86
CA LEU A 10 -26.22 23.91 29.22
C LEU A 10 -26.13 23.00 27.98
N PHE A 11 -27.00 23.18 26.99
CA PHE A 11 -26.91 22.44 25.73
C PHE A 11 -25.67 22.82 24.91
N LEU A 12 -25.28 24.10 24.89
CA LEU A 12 -24.08 24.56 24.18
C LEU A 12 -22.79 24.01 24.80
N THR A 13 -22.72 23.96 26.14
CA THR A 13 -21.55 23.43 26.87
C THR A 13 -21.45 21.91 26.78
N ALA A 14 -22.58 21.18 26.82
CA ALA A 14 -22.59 19.74 26.58
C ALA A 14 -22.12 19.38 25.16
N PHE A 15 -22.50 20.17 24.15
CA PHE A 15 -22.06 19.97 22.77
C PHE A 15 -20.53 20.19 22.58
N LEU A 16 -19.95 21.15 23.30
CA LEU A 16 -18.50 21.42 23.29
C LEU A 16 -17.67 20.33 24.00
N LEU A 17 -18.23 19.67 25.03
CA LEU A 17 -17.56 18.58 25.74
C LEU A 17 -17.55 17.26 24.94
N VAL A 18 -18.61 16.98 24.18
CA VAL A 18 -18.68 15.77 23.33
C VAL A 18 -17.77 15.89 22.09
N SER A 19 -17.64 17.09 21.52
CA SER A 19 -16.76 17.34 20.38
C SER A 19 -15.26 17.30 20.74
N SER A 20 -14.89 17.72 21.95
CA SER A 20 -13.50 17.64 22.43
C SER A 20 -13.03 16.21 22.74
N SER A 21 -13.90 15.35 23.28
CA SER A 21 -13.56 13.95 23.58
C SER A 21 -13.36 13.09 22.32
N SER A 22 -14.18 13.26 21.29
CA SER A 22 -14.05 12.53 20.02
C SER A 22 -12.78 12.92 19.24
N HIS A 23 -12.41 14.20 19.28
CA HIS A 23 -11.15 14.69 18.70
C HIS A 23 -9.93 14.10 19.42
N LEU A 24 -9.96 13.99 20.76
CA LEU A 24 -8.84 13.46 21.54
C LEU A 24 -8.61 11.96 21.29
N SER A 25 -9.68 11.17 21.17
CA SER A 25 -9.60 9.74 20.84
C SER A 25 -8.96 9.51 19.46
N GLY A 26 -9.35 10.29 18.44
CA GLY A 26 -8.75 10.19 17.11
C GLY A 26 -7.25 10.49 17.08
N GLN A 27 -6.80 11.49 17.83
CA GLN A 27 -5.38 11.82 17.93
C GLN A 27 -4.55 10.70 18.57
N ASN A 28 -5.15 9.92 19.47
CA ASN A 28 -4.48 8.75 20.05
C ASN A 28 -4.28 7.63 19.02
N GLU A 29 -5.29 7.33 18.20
CA GLU A 29 -5.19 6.34 17.11
C GLU A 29 -4.05 6.70 16.14
N LEU A 30 -4.00 7.96 15.69
CA LEU A 30 -2.94 8.43 14.81
C LEU A 30 -1.54 8.30 15.44
N LYS A 31 -1.42 8.54 16.76
CA LYS A 31 -0.15 8.41 17.49
C LYS A 31 0.30 6.95 17.52
N ILE A 32 -0.60 6.01 17.80
CA ILE A 32 -0.30 4.57 17.81
C ILE A 32 0.08 4.10 16.40
N ALA A 33 -0.70 4.47 15.39
CA ALA A 33 -0.45 4.15 14.00
C ALA A 33 0.96 4.62 13.55
N ASN A 34 1.30 5.87 13.84
CA ASN A 34 2.61 6.43 13.51
C ASN A 34 3.77 5.75 14.27
N LYS A 35 3.55 5.33 15.52
CA LYS A 35 4.56 4.58 16.30
C LYS A 35 4.82 3.21 15.66
N LEU A 36 3.77 2.48 15.30
CA LEU A 36 3.87 1.19 14.64
C LEU A 36 4.50 1.31 13.25
N PHE A 37 4.11 2.34 12.48
CA PHE A 37 4.69 2.65 11.18
C PHE A 37 6.20 2.88 11.26
N LYS A 38 6.65 3.72 12.22
CA LYS A 38 8.08 3.99 12.44
C LYS A 38 8.86 2.76 12.90
N ALA A 39 8.19 1.76 13.47
CA ALA A 39 8.76 0.48 13.86
C ALA A 39 8.64 -0.60 12.76
N ASP A 40 8.31 -0.20 11.52
CA ASP A 40 8.09 -1.09 10.37
C ASP A 40 6.98 -2.15 10.57
N LYS A 41 6.12 -1.96 11.57
CA LYS A 41 4.96 -2.82 11.87
C LYS A 41 3.75 -2.40 11.05
N TYR A 42 3.90 -2.42 9.73
CA TYR A 42 2.93 -1.86 8.78
C TYR A 42 1.51 -2.44 8.91
N CYS A 43 1.37 -3.77 8.95
CA CYS A 43 0.06 -4.41 9.00
C CYS A 43 -0.63 -4.23 10.35
N LEU A 44 0.14 -4.10 11.44
CA LEU A 44 -0.39 -3.75 12.75
C LEU A 44 -0.80 -2.27 12.81
N ALA A 45 -0.19 -1.39 12.02
CA ALA A 45 -0.53 0.04 11.97
C ALA A 45 -1.83 0.32 11.19
N LEU A 46 -2.19 -0.52 10.22
CA LEU A 46 -3.38 -0.35 9.36
C LEU A 46 -4.69 -0.10 10.13
N PRO A 47 -5.09 -0.91 11.12
CA PRO A 47 -6.36 -0.70 11.82
C PRO A 47 -6.42 0.68 12.48
N TYR A 48 -5.33 1.14 13.10
CA TYR A 48 -5.26 2.46 13.73
C TYR A 48 -5.35 3.60 12.70
N TYR A 49 -4.72 3.45 11.52
CA TYR A 49 -4.90 4.42 10.44
C TYR A 49 -6.32 4.43 9.88
N ASN A 50 -6.98 3.27 9.78
CA ASN A 50 -8.38 3.17 9.34
C ASN A 50 -9.30 3.92 10.32
N THR A 51 -9.24 3.58 11.60
CA THR A 51 -10.08 4.21 12.64
C THR A 51 -9.87 5.73 12.71
N TYR A 52 -8.65 6.20 12.45
CA TYR A 52 -8.37 7.64 12.34
C TYR A 52 -8.95 8.26 11.07
N LEU A 53 -8.68 7.70 9.90
CA LEU A 53 -9.09 8.27 8.61
C LEU A 53 -10.61 8.18 8.35
N ASP A 54 -11.32 7.33 9.08
CA ASP A 54 -12.80 7.30 9.08
C ASP A 54 -13.41 8.61 9.62
N LYS A 55 -12.64 9.37 10.41
CA LYS A 55 -13.11 10.57 11.13
C LYS A 55 -12.41 11.84 10.69
N PHE A 56 -11.17 11.74 10.18
CA PHE A 56 -10.33 12.89 9.90
C PHE A 56 -9.70 12.81 8.49
N VAL A 57 -9.76 13.91 7.76
CA VAL A 57 -9.03 14.06 6.49
C VAL A 57 -7.60 14.51 6.78
N ASN A 58 -6.63 13.66 6.51
CA ASN A 58 -5.22 13.95 6.78
C ASN A 58 -4.31 13.38 5.70
N LYS A 59 -3.75 14.25 4.86
CA LYS A 59 -2.92 13.86 3.72
C LYS A 59 -1.70 13.01 4.11
N LYS A 60 -1.07 13.27 5.27
CA LYS A 60 0.08 12.49 5.75
C LYS A 60 -0.33 11.11 6.24
N ALA A 61 -1.48 11.01 6.91
CA ALA A 61 -2.03 9.72 7.32
C ALA A 61 -2.41 8.88 6.09
N TYR A 62 -2.97 9.48 5.03
CA TYR A 62 -3.19 8.78 3.75
C TYR A 62 -1.89 8.27 3.14
N VAL A 63 -0.80 9.07 3.11
CA VAL A 63 0.51 8.57 2.64
C VAL A 63 0.97 7.35 3.43
N ASN A 64 0.97 7.46 4.77
CA ASN A 64 1.45 6.37 5.62
C ASN A 64 0.57 5.12 5.51
N ARG A 65 -0.77 5.28 5.46
CA ARG A 65 -1.69 4.16 5.27
C ARG A 65 -1.52 3.51 3.91
N GLY A 66 -1.33 4.29 2.85
CA GLY A 66 -1.04 3.77 1.51
C GLY A 66 0.25 2.94 1.48
N ILE A 67 1.30 3.39 2.15
CA ILE A 67 2.53 2.61 2.33
C ILE A 67 2.28 1.33 3.13
N CYS A 68 1.49 1.41 4.20
CA CYS A 68 1.12 0.21 4.97
C CYS A 68 0.35 -0.79 4.10
N ASN A 69 -0.64 -0.33 3.33
CA ASN A 69 -1.43 -1.16 2.43
C ASN A 69 -0.54 -1.87 1.42
N TYR A 70 0.42 -1.16 0.81
CA TYR A 70 1.41 -1.76 -0.08
C TYR A 70 2.21 -2.87 0.62
N LYS A 71 2.72 -2.59 1.83
CA LYS A 71 3.53 -3.53 2.61
C LYS A 71 2.76 -4.76 3.08
N CYS A 72 1.44 -4.69 3.13
CA CYS A 72 0.55 -5.78 3.49
C CYS A 72 -0.12 -6.42 2.26
N ASN A 73 0.40 -6.16 1.05
CA ASN A 73 -0.12 -6.70 -0.21
C ASN A 73 -1.56 -6.27 -0.57
N HIS A 74 -2.06 -5.18 0.03
CA HIS A 74 -3.33 -4.53 -0.31
C HIS A 74 -3.08 -3.48 -1.41
N ILE A 75 -2.68 -3.94 -2.59
CA ILE A 75 -2.11 -3.09 -3.64
C ILE A 75 -3.10 -2.02 -4.15
N ASP A 76 -4.38 -2.36 -4.26
CA ASP A 76 -5.40 -1.42 -4.73
C ASP A 76 -5.69 -0.31 -3.71
N GLN A 77 -5.84 -0.68 -2.44
CA GLN A 77 -5.99 0.29 -1.35
C GLN A 77 -4.77 1.19 -1.22
N ALA A 78 -3.56 0.68 -1.49
CA ALA A 78 -2.36 1.48 -1.53
C ALA A 78 -2.42 2.57 -2.61
N ILE A 79 -2.86 2.21 -3.83
CA ILE A 79 -2.99 3.15 -4.94
C ILE A 79 -4.03 4.23 -4.61
N GLU A 80 -5.18 3.82 -4.06
CA GLU A 80 -6.26 4.72 -3.67
C GLU A 80 -5.79 5.75 -2.63
N ASP A 81 -5.19 5.30 -1.53
CA ASP A 81 -4.69 6.16 -0.46
C ASP A 81 -3.65 7.16 -0.96
N LEU A 82 -2.71 6.70 -1.77
CA LEU A 82 -1.64 7.55 -2.31
C LEU A 82 -2.19 8.60 -3.28
N LYS A 83 -3.20 8.24 -4.10
CA LYS A 83 -3.90 9.21 -4.96
C LYS A 83 -4.70 10.22 -4.14
N ASN A 84 -5.37 9.79 -3.07
CA ASN A 84 -6.08 10.67 -2.15
C ASN A 84 -5.11 11.66 -1.49
N ALA A 85 -3.92 11.20 -1.08
CA ALA A 85 -2.90 12.08 -0.53
C ALA A 85 -2.46 13.16 -1.55
N VAL A 86 -2.27 12.81 -2.82
CA VAL A 86 -1.96 13.77 -3.90
C VAL A 86 -3.09 14.75 -4.13
N TYR A 87 -4.34 14.26 -4.17
CA TYR A 87 -5.53 15.10 -4.32
C TYR A 87 -5.64 16.14 -3.19
N LEU A 88 -5.25 15.77 -1.97
CA LEU A 88 -5.16 16.65 -0.80
C LEU A 88 -3.90 17.54 -0.76
N GLY A 89 -3.10 17.57 -1.84
CA GLY A 89 -1.91 18.41 -1.96
C GLY A 89 -0.72 17.92 -1.12
N SER A 90 -0.52 16.61 -1.01
CA SER A 90 0.71 16.04 -0.45
C SER A 90 1.82 16.03 -1.51
N TYR A 91 3.02 16.43 -1.09
CA TYR A 91 4.24 16.44 -1.92
C TYR A 91 5.31 15.47 -1.37
N ASP A 92 4.90 14.48 -0.58
CA ASP A 92 5.82 13.46 -0.05
C ASP A 92 6.39 12.64 -1.21
N GLU A 93 7.70 12.65 -1.37
CA GLU A 93 8.40 12.01 -2.49
C GLU A 93 8.15 10.49 -2.54
N LYS A 94 7.85 9.87 -1.39
CA LYS A 94 7.56 8.43 -1.32
C LYS A 94 6.29 8.06 -2.06
N ILE A 95 5.37 9.00 -2.28
CA ILE A 95 4.14 8.73 -3.02
C ILE A 95 4.47 8.20 -4.42
N ASN A 96 5.37 8.87 -5.13
CA ASN A 96 5.76 8.45 -6.48
C ASN A 96 6.43 7.07 -6.46
N LEU A 97 7.29 6.79 -5.47
CA LEU A 97 7.91 5.47 -5.33
C LEU A 97 6.86 4.37 -5.12
N TYR A 98 5.96 4.55 -4.17
CA TYR A 98 5.00 3.50 -3.82
C TYR A 98 3.89 3.35 -4.87
N LEU A 99 3.46 4.42 -5.55
CA LEU A 99 2.60 4.29 -6.73
C LEU A 99 3.29 3.50 -7.84
N ALA A 100 4.57 3.78 -8.12
CA ALA A 100 5.32 3.05 -9.13
C ALA A 100 5.43 1.56 -8.80
N LYS A 101 5.72 1.23 -7.55
CA LYS A 101 5.78 -0.15 -7.06
C LYS A 101 4.42 -0.85 -7.14
N SER A 102 3.34 -0.21 -6.69
CA SER A 102 2.00 -0.78 -6.78
C SER A 102 1.59 -1.06 -8.24
N PHE A 103 1.83 -0.13 -9.17
CA PHE A 103 1.56 -0.38 -10.59
C PHE A 103 2.47 -1.45 -11.19
N HIS A 104 3.72 -1.55 -10.74
CA HIS A 104 4.63 -2.61 -11.15
C HIS A 104 4.09 -3.98 -10.73
N ASP A 105 3.66 -4.12 -9.48
CA ASP A 105 3.13 -5.38 -8.93
C ASP A 105 1.79 -5.76 -9.61
N LYS A 106 1.01 -4.77 -10.06
CA LYS A 106 -0.19 -4.98 -10.90
C LYS A 106 0.11 -5.26 -12.38
N GLN A 107 1.38 -5.32 -12.78
CA GLN A 107 1.81 -5.47 -14.18
C GLN A 107 1.33 -4.33 -15.10
N GLU A 108 0.95 -3.19 -14.52
CA GLU A 108 0.63 -1.95 -15.23
C GLU A 108 1.92 -1.18 -15.52
N PHE A 109 2.81 -1.83 -16.29
CA PHE A 109 4.20 -1.43 -16.45
C PHE A 109 4.37 -0.01 -17.02
N GLU A 110 3.52 0.44 -17.94
CA GLU A 110 3.62 1.80 -18.47
C GLU A 110 3.39 2.86 -17.38
N LYS A 111 2.40 2.66 -16.51
CA LYS A 111 2.13 3.56 -15.38
C LYS A 111 3.26 3.51 -14.36
N ALA A 112 3.77 2.32 -14.06
CA ALA A 112 4.91 2.14 -13.16
C ALA A 112 6.13 2.96 -13.62
N ILE A 113 6.47 2.91 -14.91
CA ILE A 113 7.57 3.68 -15.49
C ILE A 113 7.38 5.19 -15.28
N VAL A 114 6.17 5.70 -15.49
CA VAL A 114 5.86 7.13 -15.29
C VAL A 114 6.16 7.56 -13.86
N TYR A 115 5.68 6.80 -12.87
CA TYR A 115 5.89 7.16 -11.46
C TYR A 115 7.33 6.93 -10.99
N TYR A 116 8.04 5.90 -11.48
CA TYR A 116 9.47 5.75 -11.18
C TYR A 116 10.30 6.91 -11.74
N LYS A 117 9.97 7.42 -12.93
CA LYS A 117 10.63 8.61 -13.49
C LYS A 117 10.37 9.87 -12.66
N LYS A 118 9.14 10.07 -12.17
CA LYS A 118 8.81 11.16 -11.24
C LYS A 118 9.64 11.04 -9.97
N TYR A 119 9.68 9.86 -9.34
CA TYR A 119 10.50 9.62 -8.15
C TYR A 119 11.99 9.91 -8.40
N LEU A 120 12.56 9.49 -9.52
CA LEU A 120 13.95 9.77 -9.88
C LEU A 120 14.28 11.27 -10.04
N ALA A 121 13.29 12.06 -10.46
CA ALA A 121 13.43 13.51 -10.59
C ALA A 121 13.40 14.21 -9.23
N ASP A 122 12.61 13.68 -8.28
CA ASP A 122 12.39 14.29 -6.97
C ASP A 122 13.49 13.95 -5.95
N ILE A 123 14.18 12.82 -6.10
CA ILE A 123 15.15 12.35 -5.11
C ILE A 123 16.56 12.90 -5.30
N ASN A 124 17.12 13.46 -4.24
CA ASN A 124 18.56 13.67 -4.07
C ASN A 124 19.18 12.49 -3.30
N SER A 125 19.00 11.28 -3.83
CA SER A 125 19.50 10.05 -3.23
C SER A 125 20.85 9.63 -3.79
N ASN A 126 21.55 8.76 -3.06
CA ASN A 126 22.86 8.26 -3.49
C ASN A 126 22.77 7.46 -4.81
N LYS A 127 23.92 7.28 -5.46
CA LYS A 127 24.03 6.57 -6.76
C LYS A 127 23.41 5.17 -6.74
N ILE A 128 23.46 4.46 -5.61
CA ILE A 128 22.95 3.08 -5.47
C ILE A 128 21.43 3.07 -5.52
N GLU A 129 20.74 3.94 -4.78
CA GLU A 129 19.29 4.00 -4.79
C GLU A 129 18.75 4.40 -6.17
N ARG A 130 19.36 5.42 -6.79
CA ARG A 130 19.00 5.84 -8.15
C ARG A 130 19.15 4.69 -9.15
N GLN A 131 20.23 3.91 -9.04
CA GLN A 131 20.45 2.75 -9.91
C GLN A 131 19.35 1.69 -9.75
N LYS A 132 18.92 1.39 -8.51
CA LYS A 132 17.80 0.45 -8.27
C LYS A 132 16.51 0.88 -8.97
N ILE A 133 16.21 2.18 -8.96
CA ILE A 133 15.01 2.70 -9.63
C ILE A 133 15.16 2.62 -11.16
N ILE A 134 16.34 2.93 -11.70
CA ILE A 134 16.63 2.75 -13.14
C ILE A 134 16.45 1.28 -13.54
N ASP A 135 16.91 0.34 -12.73
CA ASP A 135 16.76 -1.09 -13.00
C ASP A 135 15.29 -1.52 -12.96
N ASN A 136 14.49 -0.97 -12.05
CA ASN A 136 13.04 -1.19 -12.05
C ASN A 136 12.35 -0.66 -13.31
N ILE A 137 12.75 0.52 -13.80
CA ILE A 137 12.25 1.06 -15.08
C ILE A 137 12.59 0.09 -16.23
N LYS A 138 13.81 -0.43 -16.27
CA LYS A 138 14.22 -1.43 -17.29
C LYS A 138 13.40 -2.72 -17.18
N ARG A 139 13.13 -3.20 -15.96
CA ARG A 139 12.27 -4.37 -15.72
C ARG A 139 10.86 -4.14 -16.25
N CYS A 140 10.25 -2.99 -15.95
CA CYS A 140 8.94 -2.64 -16.49
C CYS A 140 8.97 -2.53 -18.03
N ALA A 141 9.99 -1.90 -18.62
CA ALA A 141 10.13 -1.80 -20.07
C ALA A 141 10.23 -3.17 -20.74
N ASN A 142 11.03 -4.08 -20.16
CA ASN A 142 11.08 -5.47 -20.58
C ASN A 142 9.72 -6.16 -20.45
N GLY A 143 8.98 -5.92 -19.36
CA GLY A 143 7.62 -6.42 -19.16
C GLY A 143 6.66 -5.99 -20.26
N VAL A 144 6.69 -4.71 -20.66
CA VAL A 144 5.94 -4.19 -21.81
C VAL A 144 6.33 -4.93 -23.09
N SER A 145 7.64 -5.06 -23.38
CA SER A 145 8.11 -5.74 -24.59
C SER A 145 7.72 -7.23 -24.64
N LEU A 146 7.79 -7.92 -23.50
CA LEU A 146 7.47 -9.35 -23.39
C LEU A 146 5.96 -9.61 -23.55
N LYS A 147 5.10 -8.72 -23.06
CA LYS A 147 3.63 -8.84 -23.21
C LYS A 147 3.19 -9.01 -24.67
N TYR A 148 3.92 -8.41 -25.61
CA TYR A 148 3.63 -8.48 -27.04
C TYR A 148 4.52 -9.48 -27.80
N LYS A 149 5.47 -10.14 -27.11
CA LYS A 149 6.36 -11.10 -27.74
C LYS A 149 5.62 -12.42 -27.93
N LYS A 150 5.26 -12.74 -29.18
CA LYS A 150 4.76 -14.06 -29.53
C LYS A 150 5.81 -15.11 -29.18
N THR A 151 5.42 -16.13 -28.43
CA THR A 151 6.31 -17.24 -28.10
C THR A 151 5.75 -18.54 -28.67
N ASN A 152 6.64 -19.45 -29.09
CA ASN A 152 6.28 -20.77 -29.59
C ASN A 152 6.19 -21.81 -28.46
N HIS A 153 5.98 -21.37 -27.21
CA HIS A 153 5.89 -22.27 -26.07
C HIS A 153 4.44 -22.76 -25.91
N PHE A 154 4.30 -24.05 -25.63
CA PHE A 154 3.05 -24.63 -25.16
C PHE A 154 2.93 -24.33 -23.67
N ILE A 155 1.90 -23.56 -23.30
CA ILE A 155 1.55 -23.33 -21.90
C ILE A 155 0.35 -24.23 -21.61
N GLU A 156 0.55 -25.19 -20.73
CA GLU A 156 -0.49 -26.12 -20.30
C GLU A 156 -0.74 -25.92 -18.80
N ASN A 157 -2.00 -25.95 -18.40
CA ASN A 157 -2.39 -25.98 -17.00
C ASN A 157 -2.02 -27.36 -16.42
N TRP A 158 -1.32 -27.38 -15.29
CA TRP A 158 -0.83 -28.59 -14.61
C TRP A 158 -1.88 -29.24 -13.70
N GLY A 159 -3.16 -28.97 -13.95
CA GLY A 159 -4.29 -29.48 -13.20
C GLY A 159 -4.55 -28.71 -11.91
N THR A 160 -5.69 -29.00 -11.30
CA THR A 160 -6.19 -28.31 -10.10
C THR A 160 -5.36 -28.57 -8.85
N GLU A 161 -4.46 -29.54 -8.85
CA GLU A 161 -3.57 -29.82 -7.72
C GLU A 161 -2.46 -28.77 -7.59
N ILE A 162 -1.96 -28.27 -8.72
CA ILE A 162 -0.86 -27.30 -8.80
C ILE A 162 -1.35 -25.92 -9.23
N ASN A 163 -2.33 -25.77 -10.12
CA ASN A 163 -2.87 -24.45 -10.47
C ASN A 163 -4.07 -24.11 -9.59
N THR A 164 -3.87 -23.97 -8.28
CA THR A 164 -4.97 -23.59 -7.37
C THR A 164 -5.23 -22.10 -7.36
N SER A 165 -6.23 -21.67 -6.58
CA SER A 165 -6.45 -20.25 -6.25
C SER A 165 -5.45 -19.69 -5.23
N PHE A 166 -4.62 -20.55 -4.64
CA PHE A 166 -3.57 -20.20 -3.69
C PHE A 166 -2.25 -20.05 -4.44
N ASP A 167 -1.26 -19.42 -3.81
CA ASP A 167 0.04 -19.25 -4.43
C ASP A 167 0.85 -20.55 -4.32
N GLU A 168 1.36 -21.04 -5.44
CA GLU A 168 2.43 -22.04 -5.50
C GLU A 168 3.78 -21.34 -5.59
N ILE A 169 4.55 -21.44 -4.51
CA ILE A 169 5.76 -20.67 -4.24
C ILE A 169 6.95 -21.63 -4.23
N LEU A 170 8.10 -21.19 -4.79
CA LEU A 170 9.38 -21.88 -4.75
C LEU A 170 9.34 -23.33 -5.30
N PRO A 171 9.31 -23.51 -6.63
CA PRO A 171 9.57 -24.83 -7.22
C PRO A 171 10.96 -25.35 -6.81
N LEU A 172 11.01 -26.50 -6.15
CA LEU A 172 12.24 -27.22 -5.82
C LEU A 172 12.25 -28.57 -6.53
N GLN A 173 13.24 -28.80 -7.39
CA GLN A 173 13.42 -30.11 -7.99
C GLN A 173 13.86 -31.12 -6.92
N SER A 174 13.24 -32.31 -6.92
CA SER A 174 13.62 -33.38 -6.00
C SER A 174 15.07 -33.82 -6.28
N PRO A 175 15.92 -33.93 -5.25
CA PRO A 175 17.28 -34.42 -5.42
C PRO A 175 17.34 -35.93 -5.74
N GLN A 176 16.24 -36.66 -5.50
CA GLN A 176 16.17 -38.11 -5.69
C GLN A 176 15.43 -38.50 -6.98
N TYR A 177 14.48 -37.67 -7.42
CA TYR A 177 13.63 -37.97 -8.58
C TYR A 177 13.63 -36.79 -9.56
N ASN A 178 14.34 -36.92 -10.68
CA ASN A 178 14.49 -35.84 -11.66
C ASN A 178 13.15 -35.29 -12.21
N SER A 179 12.10 -36.11 -12.21
CA SER A 179 10.75 -35.76 -12.68
C SER A 179 9.82 -35.22 -11.60
N THR A 180 10.31 -35.00 -10.38
CA THR A 180 9.49 -34.53 -9.25
C THR A 180 9.89 -33.12 -8.86
N PHE A 181 8.90 -32.24 -8.74
CA PHE A 181 9.06 -30.90 -8.19
C PHE A 181 8.18 -30.76 -6.96
N TYR A 182 8.73 -30.15 -5.92
CA TYR A 182 8.01 -29.74 -4.72
C TYR A 182 7.70 -28.25 -4.81
N PHE A 183 6.52 -27.86 -4.36
CA PHE A 183 6.11 -26.47 -4.25
C PHE A 183 5.67 -26.22 -2.81
N SER A 184 6.04 -25.07 -2.26
CA SER A 184 5.41 -24.55 -1.06
C SER A 184 4.10 -23.84 -1.45
N SER A 185 3.07 -23.93 -0.62
CA SER A 185 1.81 -23.21 -0.87
C SER A 185 1.32 -22.53 0.40
N ASN A 186 0.62 -21.40 0.23
CA ASN A 186 -0.06 -20.71 1.33
C ASN A 186 -1.47 -21.28 1.63
N ARG A 187 -1.77 -22.47 1.13
CA ARG A 187 -2.94 -23.27 1.55
C ARG A 187 -2.87 -23.55 3.05
N THR A 188 -3.95 -23.23 3.76
CA THR A 188 -4.17 -23.66 5.15
C THR A 188 -4.98 -24.96 5.13
N TYR A 189 -4.45 -26.00 5.78
CA TYR A 189 -5.13 -27.28 6.00
C TYR A 189 -6.04 -27.22 7.24
#